data_AF-A0A6J4VSF6-F1
#
_entry.id   AF-A0A6J4VSF6-F1
#
_cell.length_a   1.000
_cell.length_b   1.000
_cell.length_c   1.000
_cell.angle_alpha   90.00
_cell.angle_beta   90.00
_cell.angle_gamma   90.00
#
_symmetry.space_group_name_H-M   'P 1'
#
loop_
_entity.id
_entity.type
_entity.pdbx_description
1 polymer ?
#
loop_
_entity_poly.entity_id
_entity_poly.type
_entity_poly.pdbx_seq_one_letter_code
_entity_poly.pdbx_strand_id
1 'polypeptide(L)'
;MLLAALILALAGCSSGQVDEARVDQRRDAEETPQMAVQQATRIAQRYFPASPEASPPVPLAPVVGLLAVTLATNPDGSPQGSYASLPADAGTAFATARLDDGSAGQAITAIWTDAFGNEFGRSEQELAASAAVQWVALPVGLSPGLAPGQYAVYLFADDNRIGSLAFGVTAPGTAPQLYPDLPANPQVPAAAPTSPSGAPTVAPANGNRGGQG
;
A
#
# COMPACT_ATOMS: atom_id res chain seq x y z
N MET A 1 -3.47 102.83 25.08
CA MET A 1 -3.49 101.81 24.00
C MET A 1 -2.76 100.50 24.32
N LEU A 2 -2.22 100.29 25.54
CA LEU A 2 -1.53 99.04 25.92
C LEU A 2 -2.46 97.96 26.53
N LEU A 3 -3.66 98.34 26.99
CA LEU A 3 -4.58 97.44 27.71
C LEU A 3 -5.39 96.51 26.79
N ALA A 4 -5.59 96.89 25.52
CA ALA A 4 -6.37 96.10 24.56
C ALA A 4 -5.61 94.91 23.98
N ALA A 5 -4.27 94.97 23.94
CA ALA A 5 -3.43 93.88 23.43
C ALA A 5 -3.28 92.72 24.41
N LEU A 6 -3.41 92.97 25.73
CA LEU A 6 -3.30 91.93 26.75
C LEU A 6 -4.55 91.04 26.81
N ILE A 7 -5.74 91.58 26.50
CA ILE A 7 -7.00 90.81 26.56
C ILE A 7 -7.13 89.83 25.38
N LEU A 8 -6.54 90.12 24.21
CA LEU A 8 -6.57 89.17 23.08
C LEU A 8 -5.61 87.98 23.26
N ALA A 9 -4.54 88.12 24.05
CA ALA A 9 -3.56 87.04 24.24
C ALA A 9 -4.06 85.91 25.16
N LEU A 10 -5.02 86.18 26.06
CA LEU A 10 -5.56 85.17 26.99
C LEU A 10 -6.73 84.34 26.42
N ALA A 11 -7.28 84.71 25.27
CA ALA A 11 -8.39 83.97 24.63
C ALA A 11 -7.93 82.81 23.72
N GLY A 12 -6.62 82.67 23.47
CA GLY A 12 -6.05 81.69 22.52
C GLY A 12 -5.73 80.31 23.10
N CYS A 13 -5.82 80.09 24.41
CA CYS A 13 -5.36 78.85 25.05
C CYS A 13 -6.45 77.81 25.37
N SER A 14 -7.73 78.09 25.11
CA SER A 14 -8.83 77.18 25.49
C SER A 14 -9.45 76.38 24.34
N SER A 15 -9.05 76.62 23.09
CA SER A 15 -9.61 75.91 21.92
C SER A 15 -8.99 74.53 21.68
N GLY A 16 -7.84 74.21 22.29
CA GLY A 16 -7.16 72.91 22.09
C GLY A 16 -7.85 71.71 22.77
N GLN A 17 -8.57 71.93 23.88
CA GLN A 17 -9.14 70.82 24.66
C GLN A 17 -10.39 70.18 24.03
N VAL A 18 -11.08 70.90 23.14
CA VAL A 18 -12.30 70.38 22.50
C VAL A 18 -11.98 69.42 21.35
N ASP A 19 -10.89 69.68 20.64
CA ASP A 19 -10.45 68.82 19.53
C ASP A 19 -9.75 67.55 20.06
N GLU A 20 -8.96 67.64 21.13
CA GLU A 20 -8.39 66.46 21.82
C GLU A 20 -9.50 65.54 22.36
N ALA A 21 -10.52 66.11 23.03
CA ALA A 21 -11.66 65.33 23.52
C ALA A 21 -12.42 64.60 22.39
N ARG A 22 -12.51 65.18 21.19
CA ARG A 22 -13.15 64.53 20.03
C ARG A 22 -12.30 63.42 19.42
N VAL A 23 -10.98 63.53 19.45
CA VAL A 23 -10.07 62.49 18.97
C VAL A 23 -10.09 61.30 19.92
N ASP A 24 -10.06 61.54 21.23
CA ASP A 24 -10.16 60.48 22.24
C ASP A 24 -11.51 59.76 22.15
N GLN A 25 -12.61 60.51 21.97
CA GLN A 25 -13.94 59.91 21.81
C GLN A 25 -14.07 59.03 20.55
N ARG A 26 -13.36 59.37 19.46
CA ARG A 26 -13.30 58.52 18.26
C ARG A 26 -12.48 57.26 18.50
N ARG A 27 -11.36 57.38 19.21
CA ARG A 27 -10.50 56.24 19.55
C ARG A 27 -11.22 55.24 20.45
N ASP A 28 -11.94 55.72 21.47
CA ASP A 28 -12.71 54.88 22.39
C ASP A 28 -13.91 54.21 21.67
N ALA A 29 -14.53 54.92 20.73
CA ALA A 29 -15.61 54.36 19.91
C ALA A 29 -15.11 53.23 18.98
N GLU A 30 -13.85 53.27 18.55
CA GLU A 30 -13.23 52.23 17.71
C GLU A 30 -12.70 51.03 18.51
N GLU A 31 -12.36 51.19 19.80
CA GLU A 31 -11.91 50.09 20.67
C GLU A 31 -13.05 49.15 21.10
N THR A 32 -14.24 49.71 21.32
CA THR A 32 -15.42 48.97 21.77
C THR A 32 -15.82 47.79 20.85
N PRO A 33 -15.90 47.95 19.51
CA PRO A 33 -16.23 46.84 18.61
C PRO A 33 -15.11 45.79 18.54
N GLN A 34 -13.84 46.16 18.72
CA GLN A 34 -12.73 45.18 18.72
C GLN A 34 -12.80 44.25 19.94
N MET A 35 -13.15 44.77 21.11
CA MET A 35 -13.33 43.95 22.31
C MET A 35 -14.49 42.95 22.15
N ALA A 36 -15.59 43.35 21.51
CA ALA A 36 -16.72 42.46 21.24
C ALA A 36 -16.33 41.30 20.30
N VAL A 37 -15.53 41.59 19.25
CA VAL A 37 -15.03 40.56 18.32
C VAL A 37 -14.06 39.59 19.00
N GLN A 38 -13.15 40.09 19.86
CA GLN A 38 -12.23 39.23 20.61
C GLN A 38 -12.96 38.34 21.62
N GLN A 39 -13.99 38.86 22.31
CA GLN A 39 -14.82 38.07 23.23
C GLN A 39 -15.63 37.01 22.48
N ALA A 40 -16.24 37.37 21.34
CA ALA A 40 -16.97 36.42 20.50
C ALA A 40 -16.07 35.27 20.02
N THR A 41 -14.80 35.57 19.68
CA THR A 41 -13.83 34.57 19.23
C THR A 41 -13.42 33.63 20.37
N ARG A 42 -13.18 34.15 21.58
CA ARG A 42 -12.88 33.31 22.77
C ARG A 42 -14.06 32.39 23.14
N ILE A 43 -15.28 32.90 23.05
CA ILE A 43 -16.49 32.11 23.30
C ILE A 43 -16.59 31.00 22.24
N ALA A 44 -16.45 31.33 20.96
CA ALA A 44 -16.49 30.35 19.87
C ALA A 44 -15.43 29.25 20.04
N GLN A 45 -14.19 29.59 20.36
CA GLN A 45 -13.12 28.60 20.60
C GLN A 45 -13.38 27.70 21.82
N ARG A 46 -14.13 28.19 22.81
CA ARG A 46 -14.47 27.41 24.02
C ARG A 46 -15.58 26.40 23.76
N TYR A 47 -16.55 26.74 22.92
CA TYR A 47 -17.70 25.89 22.61
C TYR A 47 -17.51 25.04 21.35
N PHE A 48 -16.62 25.46 20.45
CA PHE A 48 -16.24 24.77 19.23
C PHE A 48 -14.72 24.59 19.24
N PRO A 49 -14.19 23.65 20.06
CA PRO A 49 -12.79 23.28 19.94
C PRO A 49 -12.52 22.90 18.48
N ALA A 50 -11.29 23.17 18.01
CA ALA A 50 -10.87 22.73 16.68
C ALA A 50 -11.26 21.25 16.54
N SER A 51 -12.02 20.93 15.49
CA SER A 51 -12.35 19.53 15.21
C SER A 51 -11.03 18.78 15.16
N PRO A 52 -10.91 17.63 15.86
CA PRO A 52 -9.68 16.85 15.82
C PRO A 52 -9.33 16.64 14.35
N GLU A 53 -8.14 17.08 13.97
CA GLU A 53 -7.63 16.91 12.62
C GLU A 53 -7.75 15.42 12.28
N ALA A 54 -8.39 15.11 11.16
CA ALA A 54 -8.62 13.73 10.77
C ALA A 54 -7.27 13.01 10.77
N SER A 55 -7.14 11.94 11.55
CA SER A 55 -5.92 11.15 11.55
C SER A 55 -5.64 10.70 10.11
N PRO A 56 -4.39 10.79 9.64
CA PRO A 56 -4.08 10.31 8.30
C PRO A 56 -4.52 8.85 8.18
N PRO A 57 -5.12 8.45 7.05
CA PRO A 57 -5.51 7.07 6.85
C PRO A 57 -4.27 6.17 6.96
N VAL A 58 -4.37 5.13 7.79
CA VAL A 58 -3.31 4.13 7.89
C VAL A 58 -3.28 3.34 6.59
N PRO A 59 -2.14 3.26 5.88
CA PRO A 59 -2.04 2.46 4.68
C PRO A 59 -2.32 1.00 5.01
N LEU A 60 -3.12 0.33 4.17
CA LEU A 60 -3.41 -1.09 4.32
C LEU A 60 -2.13 -1.89 4.03
N ALA A 61 -1.90 -2.95 4.82
CA ALA A 61 -0.83 -3.88 4.52
C ALA A 61 -1.20 -4.68 3.25
N PRO A 62 -0.28 -4.83 2.29
CA PRO A 62 -0.54 -5.59 1.07
C PRO A 62 -0.72 -7.05 1.39
N VAL A 63 -1.57 -7.73 0.61
CA VAL A 63 -1.81 -9.16 0.73
C VAL A 63 -0.91 -9.90 -0.26
N VAL A 64 -0.17 -10.91 0.21
CA VAL A 64 0.66 -11.73 -0.67
C VAL A 64 -0.21 -12.79 -1.35
N GLY A 65 -0.51 -12.59 -2.64
CA GLY A 65 -1.25 -13.54 -3.45
C GLY A 65 -0.40 -14.70 -3.99
N LEU A 66 0.88 -14.44 -4.27
CA LEU A 66 1.86 -15.45 -4.66
C LEU A 66 3.24 -15.06 -4.14
N LEU A 67 4.01 -16.04 -3.66
CA LEU A 67 5.43 -15.89 -3.34
C LEU A 67 6.21 -17.04 -3.98
N ALA A 68 7.28 -16.71 -4.70
CA ALA A 68 8.18 -17.67 -5.34
C ALA A 68 9.63 -17.23 -5.20
N VAL A 69 10.54 -18.21 -5.21
CA VAL A 69 11.98 -17.99 -5.40
C VAL A 69 12.34 -18.36 -6.83
N THR A 70 13.01 -17.44 -7.52
CA THR A 70 13.40 -17.60 -8.92
C THR A 70 14.85 -17.17 -9.19
N LEU A 71 15.40 -17.55 -10.33
CA LEU A 71 16.72 -17.10 -10.81
C LEU A 71 16.60 -16.01 -11.89
N ALA A 72 15.41 -15.79 -12.43
CA ALA A 72 15.16 -14.78 -13.45
C ALA A 72 13.72 -14.23 -13.34
N THR A 73 13.56 -12.96 -13.66
CA THR A 73 12.28 -12.25 -13.62
C THR A 73 11.93 -11.71 -15.01
N ASN A 74 10.63 -11.52 -15.24
CA ASN A 74 10.15 -10.75 -16.37
C ASN A 74 10.29 -9.24 -16.09
N PRO A 75 10.17 -8.37 -17.11
CA PRO A 75 10.27 -6.92 -16.92
C PRO A 75 9.24 -6.32 -15.93
N ASP A 76 8.11 -7.01 -15.72
CA ASP A 76 7.09 -6.62 -14.75
C ASP A 76 7.40 -7.09 -13.32
N GLY A 77 8.47 -7.85 -13.11
CA GLY A 77 8.85 -8.44 -11.81
C GLY A 77 8.30 -9.84 -11.55
N SER A 78 7.43 -10.38 -12.42
CA SER A 78 6.91 -11.74 -12.26
C SER A 78 8.01 -12.80 -12.45
N PRO A 79 7.93 -13.95 -11.75
CA PRO A 79 8.95 -14.99 -11.86
C PRO A 79 8.90 -15.71 -13.22
N GLN A 80 10.07 -16.04 -13.79
CA GLN A 80 10.15 -16.94 -14.96
C GLN A 80 10.06 -18.43 -14.57
N GLY A 81 10.10 -18.75 -13.28
CA GLY A 81 9.99 -20.09 -12.72
C GLY A 81 9.99 -20.07 -11.20
N SER A 82 9.55 -21.16 -10.57
CA SER A 82 9.54 -21.30 -9.11
C SER A 82 10.36 -22.53 -8.71
N TYR A 83 11.40 -22.32 -7.90
CA TYR A 83 12.33 -23.37 -7.53
C TYR A 83 12.18 -23.78 -6.06
N ALA A 84 12.03 -25.08 -5.83
CA ALA A 84 12.09 -25.65 -4.50
C ALA A 84 13.52 -25.68 -3.96
N SER A 85 14.54 -25.73 -4.83
CA SER A 85 15.92 -25.57 -4.42
C SER A 85 16.81 -24.89 -5.46
N LEU A 86 17.81 -24.16 -4.99
CA LEU A 86 18.81 -23.47 -5.80
C LEU A 86 20.23 -24.00 -5.51
N PRO A 87 21.15 -23.99 -6.48
CA PRO A 87 22.56 -24.26 -6.19
C PRO A 87 23.21 -23.05 -5.50
N ALA A 88 24.14 -23.29 -4.58
CA ALA A 88 24.82 -22.24 -3.81
C ALA A 88 25.59 -21.24 -4.71
N ASP A 89 25.97 -21.65 -5.92
CA ASP A 89 26.67 -20.85 -6.92
C ASP A 89 25.75 -20.29 -8.03
N ALA A 90 24.42 -20.23 -7.82
CA ALA A 90 23.49 -19.71 -8.84
C ALA A 90 23.66 -18.20 -9.16
N GLY A 91 24.49 -17.48 -8.41
CA GLY A 91 24.72 -16.05 -8.58
C GLY A 91 23.65 -15.22 -7.86
N THR A 92 22.57 -14.86 -8.54
CA THR A 92 21.50 -14.04 -7.96
C THR A 92 20.18 -14.81 -7.98
N ALA A 93 19.52 -14.86 -6.82
CA ALA A 93 18.15 -15.31 -6.69
C ALA A 93 17.24 -14.12 -6.43
N PHE A 94 15.95 -14.28 -6.71
CA PHE A 94 14.93 -13.27 -6.48
C PHE A 94 13.78 -13.89 -5.70
N ALA A 95 13.33 -13.19 -4.65
CA ALA A 95 12.03 -13.43 -4.06
C ALA A 95 11.03 -12.56 -4.81
N THR A 96 10.19 -13.21 -5.62
CA THR A 96 9.13 -12.53 -6.36
C THR A 96 7.82 -12.70 -5.63
N ALA A 97 7.10 -11.60 -5.43
CA ALA A 97 5.79 -11.62 -4.79
C ALA A 97 4.75 -10.91 -5.65
N ARG A 98 3.57 -11.52 -5.79
CA ARG A 98 2.39 -10.82 -6.26
C ARG A 98 1.69 -10.23 -5.05
N LEU A 99 1.63 -8.91 -5.00
CA LEU A 99 1.01 -8.15 -3.93
C LEU A 99 -0.32 -7.62 -4.42
N ASP A 100 -1.36 -7.87 -3.63
CA ASP A 100 -2.68 -7.31 -3.81
C ASP A 100 -2.83 -6.13 -2.83
N ASP A 101 -3.47 -5.04 -3.26
CA ASP A 101 -3.76 -3.83 -2.46
C ASP A 101 -2.54 -3.06 -1.89
N GLY A 102 -1.41 -3.07 -2.60
CA GLY A 102 -0.23 -2.30 -2.21
C GLY A 102 -0.36 -0.79 -2.44
N SER A 103 0.17 0.01 -1.50
CA SER A 103 0.15 1.48 -1.57
C SER A 103 1.44 2.04 -2.18
N ALA A 104 1.35 3.11 -2.99
CA ALA A 104 2.54 3.81 -3.49
C ALA A 104 3.44 4.31 -2.34
N GLY A 105 4.75 4.15 -2.50
CA GLY A 105 5.76 4.53 -1.51
C GLY A 105 5.89 3.56 -0.33
N GLN A 106 5.08 2.49 -0.28
CA GLN A 106 5.24 1.44 0.73
C GLN A 106 6.49 0.61 0.44
N ALA A 107 7.29 0.36 1.47
CA ALA A 107 8.51 -0.42 1.35
C ALA A 107 8.24 -1.91 1.54
N ILE A 108 8.65 -2.73 0.57
CA ILE A 108 8.60 -4.19 0.67
C ILE A 108 10.01 -4.72 0.88
N THR A 109 10.21 -5.43 1.98
CA THR A 109 11.53 -5.95 2.39
C THR A 109 11.54 -7.47 2.36
N ALA A 110 12.54 -8.06 1.72
CA ALA A 110 12.85 -9.47 1.81
C ALA A 110 14.04 -9.69 2.76
N ILE A 111 13.85 -10.57 3.75
CA ILE A 111 14.91 -11.04 4.64
C ILE A 111 15.14 -12.53 4.36
N TRP A 112 16.38 -12.87 4.03
CA TRP A 112 16.80 -14.21 3.67
C TRP A 112 17.59 -14.84 4.82
N THR A 113 17.15 -16.00 5.29
CA THR A 113 17.74 -16.68 6.44
C THR A 113 18.16 -18.11 6.14
N ASP A 114 19.17 -18.57 6.86
CA ASP A 114 19.53 -20.00 6.91
C ASP A 114 18.56 -20.83 7.77
N ALA A 115 18.82 -22.14 7.89
CA ALA A 115 18.04 -23.07 8.70
C ALA A 115 18.01 -22.73 10.20
N PHE A 116 18.97 -21.93 10.68
CA PHE A 116 19.08 -21.51 12.07
C PHE A 116 18.45 -20.13 12.32
N GLY A 117 17.93 -19.48 11.27
CA GLY A 117 17.34 -18.15 11.33
C GLY A 117 18.36 -17.02 11.27
N ASN A 118 19.62 -17.29 10.93
CA ASN A 118 20.60 -16.24 10.71
C ASN A 118 20.33 -15.55 9.37
N GLU A 119 20.25 -14.23 9.38
CA GLU A 119 20.14 -13.42 8.16
C GLU A 119 21.45 -13.48 7.37
N PHE A 120 21.37 -13.87 6.09
CA PHE A 120 22.50 -13.82 5.16
C PHE A 120 22.30 -12.84 4.01
N GLY A 121 21.09 -12.29 3.86
CA GLY A 121 20.77 -11.34 2.81
C GLY A 121 19.50 -10.54 3.10
N ARG A 122 19.47 -9.31 2.60
CA ARG A 122 18.33 -8.40 2.69
C ARG A 122 18.23 -7.56 1.43
N SER A 123 17.01 -7.34 0.97
CA SER A 123 16.71 -6.39 -0.09
C SER A 123 15.37 -5.72 0.15
N GLU A 124 15.22 -4.52 -0.42
CA GLU A 124 14.07 -3.65 -0.22
C GLU A 124 13.70 -2.99 -1.54
N GLN A 125 12.39 -2.86 -1.79
CA GLN A 125 11.85 -2.19 -2.96
C GLN A 125 10.62 -1.38 -2.57
N GLU A 126 10.59 -0.10 -2.92
CA GLU A 126 9.39 0.73 -2.78
C GLU A 126 8.40 0.46 -3.91
N LEU A 127 7.11 0.43 -3.58
CA LEU A 127 6.04 0.31 -4.56
C LEU A 127 5.90 1.61 -5.35
N ALA A 128 6.11 1.55 -6.66
CA ALA A 128 6.12 2.74 -7.53
C ALA A 128 4.74 3.39 -7.69
N ALA A 129 3.66 2.60 -7.59
CA ALA A 129 2.29 3.07 -7.73
C ALA A 129 1.34 2.26 -6.85
N SER A 130 0.21 2.88 -6.48
CA SER A 130 -0.90 2.16 -5.87
C SER A 130 -1.61 1.39 -6.97
N ALA A 131 -1.56 0.07 -6.90
CA ALA A 131 -2.20 -0.83 -7.84
C ALA A 131 -2.90 -1.95 -7.08
N ALA A 132 -4.06 -2.38 -7.58
CA ALA A 132 -4.80 -3.49 -7.00
C ALA A 132 -3.97 -4.79 -7.01
N VAL A 133 -3.11 -4.96 -8.03
CA VAL A 133 -2.20 -6.09 -8.17
C VAL A 133 -0.88 -5.58 -8.75
N GLN A 134 0.25 -5.92 -8.12
CA GLN A 134 1.59 -5.63 -8.64
C GLN A 134 2.59 -6.70 -8.25
N TRP A 135 3.65 -6.83 -9.05
CA TRP A 135 4.77 -7.72 -8.76
C TRP A 135 5.94 -6.94 -8.18
N VAL A 136 6.63 -7.56 -7.23
CA VAL A 136 7.94 -7.10 -6.72
C VAL A 136 8.98 -8.21 -6.91
N ALA A 137 10.24 -7.82 -7.11
CA ALA A 137 11.34 -8.74 -7.33
C ALA A 137 12.53 -8.34 -6.47
N LEU A 138 12.73 -9.04 -5.36
CA LEU A 138 13.69 -8.68 -4.32
C LEU A 138 14.94 -9.57 -4.44
N PRO A 139 16.08 -9.03 -4.92
CA PRO A 139 17.27 -9.83 -5.21
C PRO A 139 18.03 -10.24 -3.96
N VAL A 140 18.76 -11.35 -4.03
CA VAL A 140 19.80 -11.76 -3.08
C VAL A 140 20.96 -12.39 -3.82
N GLY A 141 22.19 -12.07 -3.40
CA GLY A 141 23.38 -12.76 -3.86
C GLY A 141 23.54 -14.11 -3.14
N LEU A 142 23.66 -15.20 -3.90
CA LEU A 142 24.05 -16.50 -3.37
C LEU A 142 25.57 -16.62 -3.42
N SER A 143 26.18 -16.87 -2.27
CA SER A 143 27.61 -17.12 -2.16
C SER A 143 27.89 -18.61 -2.32
N PRO A 144 28.93 -19.02 -3.07
CA PRO A 144 29.33 -20.44 -3.16
C PRO A 144 29.74 -21.04 -1.81
N GLY A 145 29.94 -20.21 -0.77
CA GLY A 145 30.17 -20.65 0.61
C GLY A 145 28.91 -20.99 1.41
N LEU A 146 27.71 -20.82 0.85
CA LEU A 146 26.47 -21.21 1.53
C LEU A 146 26.43 -22.73 1.73
N ALA A 147 26.18 -23.16 2.96
CA ALA A 147 26.04 -24.58 3.28
C ALA A 147 24.77 -25.13 2.62
N PRO A 148 24.81 -26.34 2.01
CA PRO A 148 23.60 -27.00 1.56
C PRO A 148 22.63 -27.22 2.73
N GLY A 149 21.33 -27.01 2.50
CA GLY A 149 20.34 -27.12 3.56
C GLY A 149 19.03 -26.40 3.24
N GLN A 150 18.20 -26.23 4.26
CA GLN A 150 16.95 -25.48 4.16
C GLN A 150 17.19 -24.01 4.49
N TYR A 151 16.54 -23.13 3.75
CA TYR A 151 16.60 -21.68 3.89
C TYR A 151 15.18 -21.14 3.82
N ALA A 152 15.01 -19.88 4.24
CA ALA A 152 13.73 -19.20 4.16
C ALA A 152 13.91 -17.77 3.67
N VAL A 153 12.88 -17.25 3.03
CA VAL A 153 12.70 -15.82 2.79
C VAL A 153 11.43 -15.36 3.49
N TYR A 154 11.52 -14.23 4.18
CA TYR A 154 10.41 -13.56 4.84
C TYR A 154 10.17 -12.22 4.17
N LEU A 155 8.91 -11.93 3.86
CA LEU A 155 8.50 -10.64 3.30
C LEU A 155 7.85 -9.77 4.36
N PHE A 156 8.21 -8.49 4.35
CA PHE A 156 7.68 -7.47 5.23
C PHE A 156 7.16 -6.28 4.41
N ALA A 157 6.08 -5.67 4.89
CA ALA A 157 5.62 -4.35 4.46
C ALA A 157 5.58 -3.43 5.68
N ASP A 158 6.37 -2.36 5.67
CA ASP A 158 6.49 -1.41 6.80
C ASP A 158 6.69 -2.14 8.15
N ASP A 159 7.70 -3.02 8.21
CA ASP A 159 8.04 -3.89 9.35
C ASP A 159 7.02 -4.99 9.74
N ASN A 160 5.87 -5.07 9.06
CA ASN A 160 4.89 -6.13 9.29
C ASN A 160 5.15 -7.32 8.36
N ARG A 161 5.32 -8.53 8.91
CA ARG A 161 5.52 -9.73 8.10
C ARG A 161 4.25 -10.09 7.34
N ILE A 162 4.32 -10.09 6.01
CA ILE A 162 3.19 -10.38 5.10
C ILE A 162 3.28 -11.76 4.44
N GLY A 163 4.45 -12.41 4.44
CA GLY A 163 4.60 -13.74 3.84
C GLY A 163 5.94 -14.40 4.17
N SER A 164 6.03 -15.70 3.89
CA SER A 164 7.30 -16.45 3.99
C SER A 164 7.31 -17.67 3.07
N LEU A 165 8.48 -18.04 2.57
CA LEU A 165 8.69 -19.23 1.75
C LEU A 165 9.99 -19.94 2.14
N ALA A 166 9.92 -21.25 2.34
CA ALA A 166 11.09 -22.07 2.60
C ALA A 166 11.56 -22.75 1.31
N PHE A 167 12.87 -22.78 1.07
CA PHE A 167 13.49 -23.38 -0.11
C PHE A 167 14.79 -24.10 0.28
N GLY A 168 15.30 -24.96 -0.60
CA GLY A 168 16.57 -25.65 -0.43
C GLY A 168 17.72 -24.89 -1.07
N VAL A 169 18.90 -24.95 -0.46
CA VAL A 169 20.16 -24.67 -1.13
C VAL A 169 20.93 -25.98 -1.28
N THR A 170 21.48 -26.20 -2.46
CA THR A 170 22.20 -27.40 -2.87
C THR A 170 23.67 -27.07 -3.14
N ALA A 171 24.52 -28.10 -3.21
CA ALA A 171 25.95 -27.91 -3.44
C ALA A 171 26.22 -27.19 -4.79
N PRO A 172 27.34 -26.45 -4.91
CA PRO A 172 27.74 -25.84 -6.17
C PRO A 172 27.76 -26.83 -7.35
N GLY A 173 27.42 -26.35 -8.55
CA GLY A 173 27.39 -27.16 -9.77
C GLY A 173 26.20 -28.13 -9.90
N THR A 174 25.22 -28.06 -8.99
CA THR A 174 23.95 -28.79 -9.13
C THR A 174 22.92 -27.96 -9.93
N ALA A 175 21.94 -28.64 -10.54
CA ALA A 175 20.86 -27.96 -11.23
C ALA A 175 19.78 -27.49 -10.23
N PRO A 176 19.18 -26.31 -10.43
CA PRO A 176 18.05 -25.87 -9.62
C PRO A 176 16.86 -26.83 -9.80
N GLN A 177 16.16 -27.14 -8.70
CA GLN A 177 15.00 -28.02 -8.72
C GLN A 177 13.74 -27.17 -8.71
N LEU A 178 12.90 -27.35 -9.72
CA LEU A 178 11.57 -26.73 -9.75
C LEU A 178 10.74 -27.24 -8.56
N TYR A 179 9.84 -26.40 -8.06
CA TYR A 179 8.78 -26.94 -7.22
C TYR A 179 8.07 -28.05 -7.99
N PRO A 180 7.92 -29.26 -7.41
CA PRO A 180 7.05 -30.25 -8.02
C PRO A 180 5.70 -29.55 -8.18
N ASP A 181 5.15 -29.58 -9.40
CA ASP A 181 3.77 -29.13 -9.64
C ASP A 181 2.94 -29.72 -8.50
N LEU A 182 2.42 -28.86 -7.62
CA LEU A 182 1.50 -29.31 -6.58
C LEU A 182 0.48 -30.16 -7.32
N PRO A 183 0.28 -31.45 -6.93
CA PRO A 183 -0.65 -32.30 -7.65
C PRO A 183 -1.95 -31.51 -7.75
N ALA A 184 -2.43 -31.32 -8.98
CA ALA A 184 -3.66 -30.57 -9.24
C ALA A 184 -4.68 -31.01 -8.20
N ASN A 185 -5.09 -30.08 -7.34
CA ASN A 185 -5.85 -30.33 -6.12
C ASN A 185 -6.77 -31.55 -6.27
N PRO A 186 -6.54 -32.67 -5.56
CA PRO A 186 -7.37 -33.87 -5.69
C PRO A 186 -8.82 -33.66 -5.21
N GLN A 187 -9.15 -32.47 -4.70
CA GLN A 187 -10.49 -32.07 -4.30
C GLN A 187 -11.33 -31.39 -5.39
N VAL A 188 -10.86 -31.33 -6.64
CA VAL A 188 -11.81 -31.19 -7.75
C VAL A 188 -12.20 -32.62 -8.14
N PRO A 189 -13.45 -33.08 -7.86
CA PRO A 189 -13.92 -34.34 -8.39
C PRO A 189 -13.68 -34.30 -9.90
N ALA A 190 -12.91 -35.26 -10.42
CA ALA A 190 -12.78 -35.44 -11.85
C ALA A 190 -14.20 -35.42 -12.43
N ALA A 191 -14.46 -34.49 -13.36
CA ALA A 191 -15.72 -34.47 -14.08
C ALA A 191 -15.97 -35.90 -14.56
N ALA A 192 -17.02 -36.52 -14.02
CA ALA A 192 -17.32 -37.91 -14.32
C ALA A 192 -17.37 -38.08 -15.84
N PRO A 193 -16.84 -39.19 -16.39
CA PRO A 193 -16.97 -39.44 -17.82
C PRO A 193 -18.45 -39.39 -18.18
N THR A 194 -18.83 -38.41 -19.01
CA THR A 194 -20.16 -38.33 -19.57
C THR A 194 -20.38 -39.60 -20.37
N SER A 195 -21.19 -40.50 -19.82
CA SER A 195 -21.61 -41.70 -20.54
C SER A 195 -22.28 -41.25 -21.85
N PRO A 196 -21.95 -41.85 -23.00
CA PRO A 196 -22.64 -41.54 -24.24
C PRO A 196 -24.11 -41.93 -24.07
N SER A 197 -24.98 -40.92 -24.15
CA SER A 197 -26.43 -41.05 -24.18
C SER A 197 -26.81 -42.02 -25.30
N GLY A 198 -27.33 -43.19 -24.92
CA GLY A 198 -27.83 -44.18 -25.85
C GLY A 198 -28.95 -43.61 -26.71
N ALA A 199 -28.79 -43.71 -28.03
CA ALA A 199 -29.81 -43.36 -28.99
C ALA A 199 -31.06 -44.25 -28.82
N PRO A 200 -32.28 -43.72 -28.97
CA PRO A 200 -33.48 -44.54 -28.97
C PRO A 200 -33.58 -45.37 -30.26
N THR A 201 -33.70 -46.69 -30.09
CA THR A 201 -34.01 -47.66 -31.13
C THR A 201 -35.38 -47.37 -31.76
N VAL A 202 -35.38 -46.98 -33.04
CA VAL A 202 -36.58 -46.85 -33.87
C VAL A 202 -37.05 -48.23 -34.30
N ALA A 203 -38.30 -48.58 -33.97
CA ALA A 203 -38.97 -49.79 -34.40
C ALA A 203 -39.28 -49.75 -35.92
N PRO A 204 -39.10 -50.84 -36.68
CA PRO A 204 -39.55 -50.88 -38.07
C PRO A 204 -41.04 -51.21 -38.14
N ALA A 205 -41.82 -50.25 -38.64
CA ALA A 205 -43.12 -50.51 -39.23
C ALA A 205 -42.94 -50.58 -40.75
N ASN A 206 -43.15 -51.74 -41.36
CA ASN A 206 -43.44 -51.80 -42.79
C ASN A 206 -44.28 -53.05 -43.14
N GLY A 207 -45.58 -52.83 -43.19
CA GLY A 207 -46.18 -52.47 -44.49
C GLY A 207 -46.20 -53.55 -45.56
N ASN A 208 -47.13 -54.49 -45.38
CA ASN A 208 -47.87 -55.22 -46.41
C ASN A 208 -48.02 -54.48 -47.76
N ARG A 209 -47.54 -55.07 -48.87
CA ARG A 209 -48.05 -54.85 -50.24
C ARG A 209 -47.46 -55.87 -51.22
N GLY A 210 -48.33 -56.61 -51.90
CA GLY A 210 -47.93 -57.32 -53.12
C GLY A 210 -48.78 -58.55 -53.43
N GLY A 211 -50.03 -58.34 -53.83
CA GLY A 211 -50.70 -59.30 -54.71
C GLY A 211 -50.38 -58.98 -56.17
N GLN A 212 -50.15 -60.01 -56.98
CA GLN A 212 -50.58 -60.17 -58.39
C GLN A 212 -49.79 -61.31 -59.04
N GLY A 213 -50.50 -62.20 -59.76
CA GLY A 213 -49.94 -63.20 -60.67
C GLY A 213 -50.51 -64.58 -60.46
#